data_AF-A0A1H4L843-F1
#
_entry.id   AF-A0A1H4L843-F1
#
_cell.length_a   1.000
_cell.length_b   1.000
_cell.length_c   1.000
_cell.angle_alpha   90.00
_cell.angle_beta   90.00
_cell.angle_gamma   90.00
#
_symmetry.space_group_name_H-M   'P 1'
#
loop_
_entity.id
_entity.type
_entity.pdbx_description
1 polymer ?
#
loop_
_entity_poly.entity_id
_entity_poly.type
_entity_poly.pdbx_seq_one_letter_code
_entity_poly.pdbx_strand_id
1 'polypeptide(L)'
;MATRNAHAHCTFIPPWLVERVDGPEAAARDEALRSGRGTVPQPPRATAMPGADAEPDWTVHDAGSTTDLPGTPVRSAGEPETGDVAVDEAAAGITATLEMYADDLGRASHDDAGAPVSLTVHYGSSYDNAFWDGTQLVFGDGDGRVFERFTKPVDVLAHEFTHAVVEHTADLVYRDQSGALNESVADVFASCLKQRLLGQQAAEGDWLIGQGIFKPTVLARALRDMAAPGTAYDDPELGKDPQVGHMDDYIDTADDNGGVHLNSGIPNKAFHLAAVAVGGTSIAGAGRIWYDALVGGDVPADADFATFAAATVAAAGEHADAVREAWRQVGVEPGASATPSAGSTDRPAGRLRVERSGGFAGRTESAEVDLDGEDDDVRGLVSRAVLGSSTKATPPKPDMFVYTFTLDGHDPVRVPEQLLSESQAQLARRFLRPGS
;
A
#
# COMPACT_ATOMS: atom_id res chain seq x y z
N MET A 1 -18.35 8.75 17.59
CA MET A 1 -16.94 8.31 17.69
C MET A 1 -16.82 7.10 16.79
N ALA A 2 -16.37 7.31 15.55
CA ALA A 2 -16.05 6.20 14.66
C ALA A 2 -14.76 5.56 15.17
N THR A 3 -14.81 4.26 15.43
CA THR A 3 -13.62 3.43 15.64
C THR A 3 -12.83 3.44 14.34
N ARG A 4 -11.66 4.09 14.32
CA ARG A 4 -10.70 4.00 13.21
C ARG A 4 -10.24 2.55 13.09
N ASN A 5 -10.21 2.02 11.87
CA ASN A 5 -9.78 0.66 11.59
C ASN A 5 -8.28 0.52 11.91
N ALA A 6 -7.83 -0.69 12.25
CA ALA A 6 -6.41 -1.00 12.24
C ALA A 6 -6.00 -1.09 10.76
N HIS A 7 -5.23 -0.12 10.28
CA HIS A 7 -4.73 -0.12 8.91
C HIS A 7 -3.47 -1.00 8.88
N ALA A 8 -3.39 -1.92 7.92
CA ALA A 8 -2.09 -2.48 7.54
C ALA A 8 -1.31 -1.34 6.86
N HIS A 9 -0.10 -1.06 7.33
CA HIS A 9 0.75 0.00 6.77
C HIS A 9 1.74 -0.58 5.74
N CYS A 10 2.17 0.23 4.78
CA CYS A 10 3.10 -0.17 3.70
C CYS A 10 4.51 -0.46 4.21
N THR A 11 5.26 -1.24 3.43
CA THR A 11 6.72 -1.24 3.42
C THR A 11 7.20 -1.20 1.96
N PHE A 12 8.24 -0.43 1.64
CA PHE A 12 8.72 -0.21 0.27
C PHE A 12 8.97 -1.48 -0.56
N ILE A 13 9.62 -2.48 0.04
CA ILE A 13 9.83 -3.81 -0.53
C ILE A 13 8.62 -4.70 -0.21
N PRO A 14 7.92 -5.22 -1.23
CA PRO A 14 6.72 -6.00 -1.03
C PRO A 14 7.03 -7.38 -0.43
N PRO A 15 6.09 -7.97 0.33
CA PRO A 15 6.35 -9.20 1.09
C PRO A 15 6.80 -10.38 0.22
N TRP A 16 6.31 -10.52 -1.01
CA TRP A 16 6.74 -11.59 -1.93
C TRP A 16 8.20 -11.44 -2.38
N LEU A 17 8.74 -10.22 -2.45
CA LEU A 17 10.14 -9.98 -2.80
C LEU A 17 11.04 -10.23 -1.60
N VAL A 18 10.63 -9.75 -0.42
CA VAL A 18 11.33 -10.06 0.85
C VAL A 18 11.38 -11.57 1.07
N GLU A 19 10.27 -12.30 0.90
CA GLU A 19 10.24 -13.75 1.05
C GLU A 19 11.20 -14.44 0.06
N ARG A 20 11.30 -13.92 -1.16
CA ARG A 20 12.17 -14.47 -2.19
C ARG A 20 13.66 -14.25 -1.89
N VAL A 21 14.03 -13.08 -1.39
CA VAL A 21 15.42 -12.67 -1.17
C VAL A 21 15.93 -13.11 0.20
N ASP A 22 15.15 -12.90 1.25
CA ASP A 22 15.54 -13.11 2.65
C ASP A 22 14.83 -14.28 3.33
N GLY A 23 13.85 -14.87 2.66
CA GLY A 23 13.07 -16.00 3.17
C GLY A 23 11.82 -15.60 3.96
N PRO A 24 10.96 -16.59 4.27
CA PRO A 24 9.63 -16.36 4.84
C PRO A 24 9.67 -15.77 6.26
N GLU A 25 10.77 -15.98 7.01
CA GLU A 25 10.92 -15.39 8.35
C GLU A 25 11.11 -13.87 8.29
N ALA A 26 11.79 -13.35 7.26
CA ALA A 26 11.95 -11.92 7.06
C ALA A 26 10.62 -11.27 6.65
N ALA A 27 9.93 -11.87 5.67
CA ALA A 27 8.61 -11.41 5.24
C ALA A 27 7.59 -11.41 6.40
N ALA A 28 7.64 -12.42 7.28
CA ALA A 28 6.77 -12.47 8.46
C ALA A 28 7.09 -11.40 9.51
N ARG A 29 8.36 -11.00 9.65
CA ARG A 29 8.75 -9.88 10.54
C ARG A 29 8.20 -8.56 10.01
N ASP A 30 8.34 -8.32 8.71
CA ASP A 30 7.79 -7.12 8.07
C ASP A 30 6.27 -7.09 8.22
N GLU A 31 5.60 -8.21 7.95
CA GLU A 31 4.14 -8.30 8.12
C GLU A 31 3.70 -8.03 9.57
N ALA A 32 4.48 -8.48 10.56
CA ALA A 32 4.21 -8.17 11.96
C ALA A 32 4.38 -6.66 12.28
N LEU A 33 5.34 -5.99 11.63
CA LEU A 33 5.49 -4.53 11.73
C LEU A 33 4.29 -3.80 11.10
N ARG A 34 3.78 -4.29 9.97
CA ARG A 34 2.57 -3.75 9.29
C ARG A 34 1.29 -3.95 10.12
N SER A 35 1.15 -5.12 10.73
CA SER A 35 -0.04 -5.54 11.51
C SER A 35 -0.07 -5.00 12.95
N GLY A 36 1.08 -4.59 13.49
CA GLY A 36 1.27 -4.36 14.93
C GLY A 36 0.75 -3.03 15.49
N ARG A 37 0.08 -2.18 14.70
CA ARG A 37 -0.19 -0.78 15.11
C ARG A 37 -1.65 -0.50 15.44
N GLY A 38 -1.86 -0.15 16.71
CA GLY A 38 -3.10 0.42 17.24
C GLY A 38 -3.08 1.96 17.17
N THR A 39 -4.27 2.53 17.04
CA THR A 39 -4.52 3.97 16.84
C THR A 39 -3.84 4.85 17.89
N VAL A 40 -2.88 5.67 17.47
CA VAL A 40 -2.40 6.80 18.28
C VAL A 40 -3.40 7.94 18.13
N PRO A 41 -3.99 8.48 19.22
CA PRO A 41 -4.87 9.64 19.13
C PRO A 41 -4.07 10.86 18.68
N GLN A 42 -4.48 11.49 17.58
CA GLN A 42 -3.90 12.77 17.17
C GLN A 42 -4.29 13.90 18.12
N PRO A 43 -3.37 14.83 18.43
CA PRO A 43 -3.73 16.10 19.03
C PRO A 43 -4.60 16.94 18.06
N PRO A 44 -5.42 17.86 18.58
CA PRO A 44 -6.27 18.70 17.74
C PRO A 44 -5.45 19.58 16.78
N ARG A 45 -5.95 19.73 15.54
CA ARG A 45 -5.43 20.63 14.49
C ARG A 45 -5.02 21.99 15.09
N ALA A 46 -3.74 22.31 15.03
CA ALA A 46 -3.26 23.66 15.26
C ALA A 46 -3.55 24.50 14.01
N THR A 47 -4.22 25.64 14.17
CA THR A 47 -4.63 26.54 13.06
C THR A 47 -3.55 27.55 12.68
N ALA A 48 -2.28 27.28 12.97
CA ALA A 48 -1.18 28.19 12.67
C ALA A 48 -0.40 27.66 11.48
N MET A 49 -0.60 28.29 10.31
CA MET A 49 0.35 28.20 9.20
C MET A 49 1.72 28.64 9.71
N PRO A 50 2.77 27.81 9.62
CA PRO A 50 4.14 28.31 9.69
C PRO A 50 4.30 29.40 8.61
N GLY A 51 4.98 30.49 8.93
CA GLY A 51 5.36 31.46 7.91
C GLY A 51 6.25 30.79 6.86
N ALA A 52 6.26 31.31 5.63
CA ALA A 52 7.10 30.81 4.52
C ALA A 52 8.62 30.80 4.81
N ASP A 53 9.04 31.29 5.97
CA ASP A 53 10.44 31.35 6.44
C ASP A 53 10.73 30.38 7.61
N ALA A 54 9.80 29.51 8.01
CA ALA A 54 10.06 28.51 9.04
C ALA A 54 10.82 27.33 8.42
N GLU A 55 12.03 27.04 8.93
CA GLU A 55 12.76 25.84 8.51
C GLU A 55 11.90 24.59 8.74
N PRO A 56 11.90 23.62 7.80
CA PRO A 56 11.11 22.40 7.94
C PRO A 56 11.52 21.67 9.23
N ASP A 57 10.56 21.36 10.11
CA ASP A 57 10.83 20.75 11.41
C ASP A 57 11.00 19.23 11.25
N TRP A 58 12.24 18.75 11.21
CA TRP A 58 12.54 17.32 11.14
C TRP A 58 13.73 16.93 12.03
N THR A 59 13.76 15.67 12.44
CA THR A 59 14.87 15.06 13.19
C THR A 59 15.16 13.65 12.66
N VAL A 60 16.43 13.41 12.33
CA VAL A 60 16.97 12.09 12.00
C VAL A 60 17.56 11.46 13.26
N HIS A 61 17.19 10.20 13.47
CA HIS A 61 17.64 9.34 14.55
C HIS A 61 18.44 8.15 14.01
N ASP A 62 19.33 7.62 14.85
CA ASP A 62 20.12 6.42 14.62
C ASP A 62 19.65 5.31 15.56
N ALA A 63 19.17 4.20 14.99
CA ALA A 63 18.76 3.01 15.74
C ALA A 63 19.93 2.13 16.18
N GLY A 64 21.16 2.38 15.73
CA GLY A 64 22.37 1.67 16.12
C GLY A 64 22.35 0.18 15.72
N SER A 65 21.75 -0.12 14.56
CA SER A 65 21.46 -1.48 14.08
C SER A 65 20.54 -2.31 14.97
N THR A 66 19.80 -1.66 15.88
CA THR A 66 18.73 -2.28 16.67
C THR A 66 17.37 -2.01 16.01
N THR A 67 16.31 -2.61 16.55
CA THR A 67 14.93 -2.34 16.10
C THR A 67 14.17 -1.40 17.05
N ASP A 68 14.87 -0.74 17.98
CA ASP A 68 14.27 0.18 18.95
C ASP A 68 14.05 1.56 18.29
N LEU A 69 12.79 2.00 18.21
CA LEU A 69 12.40 3.27 17.59
C LEU A 69 12.06 4.34 18.65
N PRO A 70 12.32 5.64 18.39
CA PRO A 70 13.03 6.17 17.21
C PRO A 70 14.56 6.03 17.29
N GLY A 71 15.13 5.56 18.40
CA GLY A 71 16.58 5.54 18.59
C GLY A 71 17.14 6.90 19.03
N THR A 72 18.44 7.12 18.82
CA THR A 72 19.15 8.31 19.32
C THR A 72 19.07 9.45 18.29
N PRO A 73 18.62 10.66 18.64
CA PRO A 73 18.64 11.78 17.70
C PRO A 73 20.10 12.13 17.34
N VAL A 74 20.39 12.24 16.05
CA VAL A 74 21.75 12.48 15.52
C VAL A 74 21.85 13.71 14.63
N ARG A 75 20.74 14.18 14.04
CA ARG A 75 20.70 15.42 13.26
C ARG A 75 19.31 16.03 13.22
N SER A 76 19.19 17.33 13.41
CA SER A 76 17.97 18.11 13.22
C SER A 76 18.10 19.13 12.10
N ALA A 77 16.97 19.69 11.67
CA ALA A 77 16.94 20.80 10.73
C ALA A 77 17.85 21.96 11.17
N GLY A 78 18.55 22.56 10.21
CA GLY A 78 19.53 23.62 10.45
C GLY A 78 20.91 23.15 10.94
N GLU A 79 21.07 21.88 11.32
CA GLU A 79 22.36 21.34 11.76
C GLU A 79 23.24 20.89 10.58
N PRO A 80 24.59 21.04 10.69
CA PRO A 80 25.51 20.63 9.63
C PRO A 80 25.49 19.11 9.40
N GLU A 81 26.05 18.68 8.27
CA GLU A 81 26.26 17.27 7.96
C GLU A 81 27.06 16.56 9.05
N THR A 82 26.66 15.33 9.34
CA THR A 82 27.27 14.51 10.40
C THR A 82 28.48 13.74 9.90
N GLY A 83 28.59 13.52 8.59
CA GLY A 83 29.56 12.64 7.96
C GLY A 83 29.10 11.18 7.87
N ASP A 84 27.94 10.84 8.44
CA ASP A 84 27.24 9.61 8.14
C ASP A 84 26.36 9.81 6.90
N VAL A 85 26.63 9.02 5.86
CA VAL A 85 25.95 9.16 4.56
C VAL A 85 24.46 8.86 4.64
N ALA A 86 24.01 7.92 5.47
CA ALA A 86 22.59 7.59 5.57
C ALA A 86 21.82 8.70 6.29
N VAL A 87 22.40 9.24 7.37
CA VAL A 87 21.85 10.39 8.10
C VAL A 87 21.75 11.61 7.18
N ASP A 88 22.82 11.89 6.43
CA ASP A 88 22.89 13.08 5.60
C ASP A 88 22.01 12.99 4.34
N GLU A 89 21.85 11.79 3.77
CA GLU A 89 20.88 11.53 2.70
C GLU A 89 19.43 11.64 3.20
N ALA A 90 19.11 11.07 4.36
CA ALA A 90 17.77 11.16 4.95
C ALA A 90 17.38 12.63 5.22
N ALA A 91 18.30 13.41 5.79
CA ALA A 91 18.14 14.84 6.04
C ALA A 91 17.90 15.64 4.74
N ALA A 92 18.70 15.40 3.71
CA ALA A 92 18.54 16.05 2.41
C ALA A 92 17.21 15.66 1.74
N GLY A 93 16.86 14.38 1.77
CA GLY A 93 15.64 13.86 1.17
C GLY A 93 14.38 14.39 1.82
N ILE A 94 14.32 14.43 3.16
CA ILE A 94 13.13 14.97 3.85
C ILE A 94 12.99 16.47 3.65
N THR A 95 14.11 17.21 3.65
CA THR A 95 14.10 18.66 3.38
C THR A 95 13.50 18.91 1.99
N ALA A 96 14.01 18.24 0.96
CA ALA A 96 13.51 18.39 -0.40
C ALA A 96 12.04 17.94 -0.56
N THR A 97 11.63 16.90 0.16
CA THR A 97 10.25 16.42 0.16
C THR A 97 9.31 17.46 0.76
N LEU A 98 9.65 18.01 1.94
CA LEU A 98 8.85 19.04 2.60
C LEU A 98 8.79 20.32 1.76
N GLU A 99 9.90 20.73 1.13
CA GLU A 99 9.93 21.86 0.19
C GLU A 99 9.01 21.63 -1.02
N MET A 100 9.02 20.44 -1.64
CA MET A 100 8.10 20.14 -2.74
C MET A 100 6.63 20.26 -2.30
N TYR A 101 6.27 19.69 -1.16
CA TYR A 101 4.90 19.77 -0.65
C TYR A 101 4.50 21.22 -0.28
N ALA A 102 5.40 21.99 0.31
CA ALA A 102 5.14 23.37 0.70
C ALA A 102 5.09 24.33 -0.51
N ASP A 103 6.11 24.32 -1.34
CA ASP A 103 6.29 25.30 -2.41
C ASP A 103 5.37 25.02 -3.61
N ASP A 104 5.23 23.75 -4.00
CA ASP A 104 4.50 23.38 -5.22
C ASP A 104 3.04 23.03 -4.94
N LEU A 105 2.73 22.47 -3.76
CA LEU A 105 1.39 22.01 -3.39
C LEU A 105 0.72 22.85 -2.29
N GLY A 106 1.45 23.77 -1.65
CA GLY A 106 0.91 24.61 -0.58
C GLY A 106 0.56 23.84 0.70
N ARG A 107 1.16 22.67 0.92
CA ARG A 107 0.88 21.78 2.05
C ARG A 107 1.93 21.94 3.15
N ALA A 108 1.49 22.15 4.39
CA ALA A 108 2.39 22.22 5.55
C ALA A 108 2.61 20.82 6.17
N SER A 109 3.71 20.15 5.81
CA SER A 109 4.06 18.78 6.28
C SER A 109 3.00 17.72 5.89
N HIS A 110 3.09 16.53 6.48
CA HIS A 110 2.22 15.39 6.16
C HIS A 110 0.79 15.58 6.65
N ASP A 111 0.53 16.42 7.66
CA ASP A 111 -0.80 16.64 8.27
C ASP A 111 -1.49 17.94 7.86
N ASP A 112 -0.84 18.74 7.00
CA ASP A 112 -1.26 20.10 6.61
C ASP A 112 -1.37 21.08 7.80
N ALA A 113 -0.71 20.80 8.92
CA ALA A 113 -0.62 21.67 10.08
C ALA A 113 0.83 21.86 10.57
N GLY A 114 1.82 21.45 9.76
CA GLY A 114 3.23 21.63 10.05
C GLY A 114 3.75 20.65 11.10
N ALA A 115 3.20 19.44 11.20
CA ALA A 115 3.72 18.43 12.12
C ALA A 115 5.22 18.17 11.89
N PRO A 116 6.04 18.08 12.97
CA PRO A 116 7.43 17.68 12.85
C PRO A 116 7.56 16.27 12.27
N VAL A 117 8.61 16.03 11.51
CA VAL A 117 8.89 14.71 10.90
C VAL A 117 10.05 14.03 11.63
N SER A 118 9.82 12.83 12.13
CA SER A 118 10.87 11.96 12.65
C SER A 118 11.26 10.93 11.60
N LEU A 119 12.56 10.69 11.47
CA LEU A 119 13.13 9.67 10.58
C LEU A 119 14.14 8.86 11.37
N THR A 120 14.18 7.54 11.18
CA THR A 120 15.16 6.65 11.80
C THR A 120 15.94 5.92 10.72
N VAL A 121 17.27 6.01 10.77
CA VAL A 121 18.20 5.26 9.91
C VAL A 121 18.91 4.16 10.72
N HIS A 122 19.65 3.30 10.03
CA HIS A 122 20.34 2.13 10.61
C HIS A 122 19.39 1.22 11.40
N TYR A 123 18.16 1.08 10.91
CA TYR A 123 17.16 0.21 11.52
C TYR A 123 17.48 -1.26 11.25
N GLY A 124 17.58 -2.04 12.32
CA GLY A 124 17.94 -3.45 12.24
C GLY A 124 19.35 -3.69 11.68
N SER A 125 19.67 -4.96 11.45
CA SER A 125 20.94 -5.36 10.84
C SER A 125 20.66 -6.01 9.49
N SER A 126 21.24 -5.47 8.42
CA SER A 126 20.97 -5.92 7.04
C SER A 126 19.47 -5.91 6.73
N TYR A 127 18.77 -4.84 7.13
CA TYR A 127 17.34 -4.72 6.92
C TYR A 127 17.05 -4.23 5.51
N ASP A 128 16.37 -5.07 4.73
CA ASP A 128 16.07 -4.85 3.31
C ASP A 128 14.71 -4.16 3.10
N ASN A 129 14.44 -3.10 3.86
CA ASN A 129 13.22 -2.34 3.68
C ASN A 129 13.28 -0.88 4.19
N ALA A 130 12.25 -0.12 3.82
CA ALA A 130 11.89 1.17 4.40
C ALA A 130 10.37 1.24 4.58
N PHE A 131 9.90 2.04 5.53
CA PHE A 131 8.46 2.21 5.77
C PHE A 131 8.12 3.50 6.51
N TRP A 132 6.92 4.03 6.24
CA TRP A 132 6.19 4.90 7.17
C TRP A 132 5.44 4.06 8.20
N ASP A 133 5.63 4.42 9.46
CA ASP A 133 5.15 3.62 10.58
C ASP A 133 3.86 4.18 11.23
N GLY A 134 3.25 5.22 10.66
CA GLY A 134 2.16 5.99 11.27
C GLY A 134 2.62 7.15 12.16
N THR A 135 3.92 7.22 12.48
CA THR A 135 4.51 8.28 13.33
C THR A 135 5.87 8.79 12.84
N GLN A 136 6.66 7.95 12.19
CA GLN A 136 8.00 8.27 11.68
C GLN A 136 8.33 7.45 10.42
N LEU A 137 9.33 7.92 9.68
CA LEU A 137 9.93 7.18 8.56
C LEU A 137 11.07 6.30 9.09
N VAL A 138 11.21 5.08 8.58
CA VAL A 138 12.23 4.12 9.03
C VAL A 138 12.96 3.54 7.83
N PHE A 139 14.28 3.50 7.88
CA PHE A 139 15.14 3.07 6.77
C PHE A 139 16.18 2.04 7.23
N GLY A 140 16.22 0.92 6.52
CA GLY A 140 17.30 -0.07 6.62
C GLY A 140 18.52 0.27 5.77
N ASP A 141 19.64 -0.34 6.14
CA ASP A 141 20.92 -0.20 5.43
C ASP A 141 21.07 -1.16 4.24
N GLY A 142 20.13 -2.08 4.05
CA GLY A 142 20.22 -3.16 3.08
C GLY A 142 21.24 -4.25 3.48
N ASP A 143 21.18 -5.40 2.81
CA ASP A 143 22.05 -6.55 3.02
C ASP A 143 23.44 -6.39 2.36
N GLY A 144 23.62 -5.33 1.57
CA GLY A 144 24.86 -5.04 0.85
C GLY A 144 25.15 -6.01 -0.30
N ARG A 145 24.22 -6.91 -0.62
CA ARG A 145 24.35 -7.99 -1.60
C ARG A 145 23.29 -7.90 -2.69
N VAL A 146 22.02 -7.76 -2.32
CA VAL A 146 20.91 -7.42 -3.21
C VAL A 146 20.60 -5.93 -3.12
N PHE A 147 20.43 -5.42 -1.91
CA PHE A 147 20.02 -4.04 -1.68
C PHE A 147 21.19 -3.16 -1.20
N GLU A 148 21.17 -1.90 -1.63
CA GLU A 148 21.86 -0.79 -1.00
C GLU A 148 20.99 -0.23 0.14
N ARG A 149 21.55 0.71 0.90
CA ARG A 149 20.79 1.50 1.89
C ARG A 149 19.57 2.20 1.27
N PHE A 150 18.49 2.24 2.02
CA PHE A 150 17.20 2.74 1.55
C PHE A 150 17.07 4.27 1.55
N THR A 151 18.04 4.99 2.13
CA THR A 151 18.14 6.46 2.05
C THR A 151 18.72 6.96 0.74
N LYS A 152 19.39 6.08 -0.03
CA LYS A 152 20.15 6.49 -1.22
C LYS A 152 19.25 6.95 -2.37
N PRO A 153 18.19 6.23 -2.75
CA PRO A 153 17.22 6.74 -3.71
C PRO A 153 16.26 7.69 -3.00
N VAL A 154 16.33 8.99 -3.33
CA VAL A 154 15.49 10.03 -2.69
C VAL A 154 13.98 9.79 -2.87
N ASP A 155 13.62 9.10 -3.95
CA ASP A 155 12.26 8.69 -4.27
C ASP A 155 11.71 7.64 -3.29
N VAL A 156 12.54 6.81 -2.66
CA VAL A 156 12.10 5.90 -1.58
C VAL A 156 11.58 6.70 -0.38
N LEU A 157 12.35 7.68 0.08
CA LEU A 157 11.94 8.53 1.21
C LEU A 157 10.65 9.30 0.91
N ALA A 158 10.55 9.86 -0.29
CA ALA A 158 9.36 10.60 -0.71
C ALA A 158 8.13 9.71 -0.85
N HIS A 159 8.30 8.46 -1.29
CA HIS A 159 7.25 7.44 -1.32
C HIS A 159 6.73 7.21 0.11
N GLU A 160 7.63 6.90 1.06
CA GLU A 160 7.24 6.67 2.45
C GLU A 160 6.57 7.89 3.11
N PHE A 161 7.11 9.09 2.89
CA PHE A 161 6.47 10.32 3.38
C PHE A 161 5.07 10.52 2.79
N THR A 162 4.86 10.11 1.54
CA THR A 162 3.57 10.28 0.88
C THR A 162 2.50 9.35 1.44
N HIS A 163 2.84 8.18 1.98
CA HIS A 163 1.88 7.39 2.76
C HIS A 163 1.32 8.19 3.95
N ALA A 164 2.17 8.93 4.67
CA ALA A 164 1.72 9.83 5.74
C ALA A 164 0.76 10.90 5.23
N VAL A 165 0.97 11.44 4.03
CA VAL A 165 0.05 12.40 3.40
C VAL A 165 -1.30 11.74 3.05
N VAL A 166 -1.29 10.51 2.51
CA VAL A 166 -2.51 9.76 2.18
C VAL A 166 -3.34 9.50 3.44
N GLU A 167 -2.72 9.08 4.54
CA GLU A 167 -3.38 8.86 5.84
C GLU A 167 -4.07 10.13 6.39
N HIS A 168 -3.59 11.31 6.03
CA HIS A 168 -4.13 12.61 6.46
C HIS A 168 -5.03 13.27 5.42
N THR A 169 -5.38 12.57 4.35
CA THR A 169 -6.22 13.07 3.25
C THR A 169 -7.35 12.09 2.95
N ALA A 170 -7.22 11.26 1.91
CA ALA A 170 -8.24 10.30 1.51
C ALA A 170 -8.28 9.04 2.40
N ASP A 171 -7.24 8.79 3.21
CA ASP A 171 -7.12 7.64 4.11
C ASP A 171 -7.40 6.30 3.39
N LEU A 172 -6.80 6.17 2.20
CA LEU A 172 -7.02 5.03 1.30
C LEU A 172 -6.70 3.71 2.02
N VAL A 173 -7.70 2.85 2.13
CA VAL A 173 -7.58 1.53 2.74
C VAL A 173 -6.53 0.73 1.99
N TYR A 174 -5.56 0.21 2.72
CA TYR A 174 -4.43 -0.53 2.17
C TYR A 174 -4.80 -1.98 1.78
N ARG A 175 -5.73 -2.09 0.83
CA ARG A 175 -6.26 -3.36 0.31
C ARG A 175 -6.84 -3.18 -1.10
N ASP A 176 -6.72 -4.21 -1.93
CA ASP A 176 -7.28 -4.26 -3.29
C ASP A 176 -6.95 -2.99 -4.10
N GLN A 177 -7.92 -2.41 -4.82
CA GLN A 177 -7.71 -1.21 -5.64
C GLN A 177 -7.40 0.05 -4.81
N SER A 178 -8.01 0.25 -3.64
CA SER A 178 -7.69 1.41 -2.79
C SER A 178 -6.25 1.34 -2.28
N GLY A 179 -5.73 0.14 -2.00
CA GLY A 179 -4.34 -0.06 -1.62
C GLY A 179 -3.38 0.15 -2.79
N ALA A 180 -3.74 -0.35 -3.98
CA ALA A 180 -2.96 -0.08 -5.19
C ALA A 180 -2.95 1.42 -5.57
N LEU A 181 -4.02 2.18 -5.25
CA LEU A 181 -4.03 3.64 -5.36
C LEU A 181 -3.13 4.29 -4.31
N ASN A 182 -3.12 3.78 -3.08
CA ASN A 182 -2.25 4.28 -2.01
C ASN A 182 -0.76 4.17 -2.43
N GLU A 183 -0.34 2.99 -2.90
CA GLU A 183 0.98 2.73 -3.50
C GLU A 183 1.27 3.66 -4.68
N SER A 184 0.31 3.80 -5.58
CA SER A 184 0.51 4.60 -6.79
C SER A 184 0.66 6.08 -6.47
N VAL A 185 -0.14 6.62 -5.54
CA VAL A 185 0.00 8.01 -5.11
C VAL A 185 1.38 8.26 -4.49
N ALA A 186 1.90 7.30 -3.71
CA ALA A 186 3.24 7.36 -3.17
C ALA A 186 4.32 7.38 -4.28
N ASP A 187 4.23 6.51 -5.28
CA ASP A 187 5.11 6.51 -6.46
C ASP A 187 5.01 7.81 -7.28
N VAL A 188 3.81 8.36 -7.44
CA VAL A 188 3.54 9.61 -8.17
C VAL A 188 4.33 10.77 -7.57
N PHE A 189 4.20 11.01 -6.27
CA PHE A 189 4.88 12.14 -5.63
C PHE A 189 6.37 11.88 -5.42
N ALA A 190 6.79 10.61 -5.29
CA ALA A 190 8.19 10.23 -5.35
C ALA A 190 8.85 10.58 -6.69
N SER A 191 8.20 10.24 -7.81
CA SER A 191 8.68 10.58 -9.15
C SER A 191 8.69 12.09 -9.40
N CYS A 192 7.67 12.80 -8.92
CA CYS A 192 7.61 14.26 -8.98
C CYS A 192 8.81 14.90 -8.25
N LEU A 193 9.16 14.43 -7.05
CA LEU A 193 10.31 14.95 -6.31
C LEU A 193 11.61 14.72 -7.06
N LYS A 194 11.83 13.49 -7.56
CA LYS A 194 13.03 13.15 -8.31
C LYS A 194 13.19 14.03 -9.54
N GLN A 195 12.11 14.22 -10.31
CA GLN A 195 12.13 15.09 -11.49
C GLN A 195 12.36 16.56 -11.12
N ARG A 196 11.75 17.06 -10.04
CA ARG A 196 11.96 18.41 -9.50
C ARG A 196 13.43 18.65 -9.16
N LEU A 197 14.06 17.74 -8.43
CA LEU A 197 15.48 17.81 -8.06
C LEU A 197 16.42 17.79 -9.26
N LEU A 198 16.04 17.09 -10.33
CA LEU A 198 16.80 17.02 -11.57
C LEU A 198 16.47 18.14 -12.56
N GLY A 199 15.51 19.02 -12.24
CA GLY A 199 15.05 20.09 -13.14
C GLY A 199 14.43 19.56 -14.44
N GLN A 200 13.79 18.39 -14.39
CA GLN A 200 13.25 17.69 -15.54
C GLN A 200 11.80 18.07 -15.82
N GLN A 201 11.47 18.14 -17.10
CA GLN A 201 10.09 18.13 -17.56
C GLN A 201 9.51 16.71 -17.48
N ALA A 202 8.19 16.58 -17.44
CA ALA A 202 7.52 15.28 -17.36
C ALA A 202 7.93 14.32 -18.50
N ALA A 203 8.16 14.84 -19.71
CA ALA A 203 8.59 14.06 -20.86
C ALA A 203 10.04 13.54 -20.78
N GLU A 204 10.84 14.05 -19.85
CA GLU A 204 12.27 13.73 -19.68
C GLU A 204 12.55 12.81 -18.49
N GLY A 205 11.58 12.65 -17.60
CA GLY A 205 11.68 11.78 -16.43
C GLY A 205 11.97 10.32 -16.82
N ASP A 206 12.74 9.62 -16.00
CA ASP A 206 12.97 8.19 -16.21
C ASP A 206 11.77 7.31 -15.81
N TRP A 207 10.88 7.86 -14.96
CA TRP A 207 9.69 7.18 -14.45
C TRP A 207 10.00 5.88 -13.67
N LEU A 208 11.22 5.78 -13.15
CA LEU A 208 11.70 4.65 -12.37
C LEU A 208 11.64 4.96 -10.86
N ILE A 209 11.10 4.03 -10.08
CA ILE A 209 10.99 4.15 -8.62
C ILE A 209 12.02 3.25 -7.93
N GLY A 210 12.84 3.83 -7.06
CA GLY A 210 13.91 3.13 -6.37
C GLY A 210 15.11 2.88 -7.28
N GLN A 211 15.38 3.77 -8.23
CA GLN A 211 16.56 3.63 -9.09
C GLN A 211 17.84 3.71 -8.26
N GLY A 212 18.67 2.66 -8.33
CA GLY A 212 19.91 2.56 -7.56
C GLY A 212 19.75 1.97 -6.16
N ILE A 213 18.56 1.46 -5.82
CA ILE A 213 18.31 0.66 -4.60
C ILE A 213 19.00 -0.70 -4.65
N PHE A 214 19.20 -1.27 -5.84
CA PHE A 214 19.87 -2.56 -5.99
C PHE A 214 21.38 -2.40 -6.15
N LYS A 215 22.15 -3.41 -5.70
CA LYS A 215 23.58 -3.51 -5.97
C LYS A 215 23.83 -3.67 -7.49
N PRO A 216 24.97 -3.20 -8.02
CA PRO A 216 25.29 -3.31 -9.45
C PRO A 216 25.32 -4.74 -10.02
N THR A 217 25.37 -5.76 -9.15
CA THR A 217 25.35 -7.18 -9.52
C THR A 217 23.96 -7.70 -9.85
N VAL A 218 22.90 -6.97 -9.48
CA VAL A 218 21.50 -7.32 -9.73
C VAL A 218 21.08 -6.75 -11.08
N LEU A 219 20.42 -7.57 -11.91
CA LEU A 219 19.90 -7.18 -13.22
C LEU A 219 18.56 -6.42 -13.10
N ALA A 220 18.60 -5.27 -12.43
CA ALA A 220 17.47 -4.41 -12.18
C ALA A 220 17.80 -2.94 -12.49
N ARG A 221 16.87 -2.22 -13.15
CA ARG A 221 17.00 -0.76 -13.35
C ARG A 221 16.50 0.01 -12.13
N ALA A 222 15.45 -0.50 -11.51
CA ALA A 222 14.73 0.06 -10.37
C ALA A 222 13.78 -1.00 -9.80
N LEU A 223 13.03 -0.68 -8.75
CA LEU A 223 12.01 -1.58 -8.19
C LEU A 223 10.74 -1.59 -9.05
N ARG A 224 10.33 -0.43 -9.56
CA ARG A 224 9.13 -0.26 -10.41
C ARG A 224 9.42 0.68 -11.58
N ASP A 225 8.68 0.52 -12.67
CA ASP A 225 8.71 1.38 -13.86
C ASP A 225 7.28 1.88 -14.12
N MET A 226 7.03 3.17 -13.83
CA MET A 226 5.70 3.76 -13.97
C MET A 226 5.28 3.88 -15.44
N ALA A 227 6.24 4.05 -16.36
CA ALA A 227 5.93 4.20 -17.79
C ALA A 227 5.64 2.85 -18.45
N ALA A 228 6.33 1.80 -18.02
CA ALA A 228 6.19 0.44 -18.50
C ALA A 228 6.22 -0.58 -17.35
N PRO A 229 5.13 -0.72 -16.57
CA PRO A 229 5.04 -1.70 -15.48
C PRO A 229 5.36 -3.13 -15.95
N GLY A 230 6.07 -3.90 -15.13
CA GLY A 230 6.50 -5.27 -15.48
C GLY A 230 7.84 -5.34 -16.22
N THR A 231 8.60 -4.23 -16.26
CA THR A 231 9.87 -4.13 -16.99
C THR A 231 11.02 -3.54 -16.16
N ALA A 232 10.82 -3.29 -14.86
CA ALA A 232 11.84 -2.67 -14.02
C ALA A 232 13.07 -3.59 -13.81
N TYR A 233 12.83 -4.90 -13.72
CA TYR A 233 13.86 -5.91 -13.53
C TYR A 233 13.49 -7.28 -14.12
N ASP A 234 14.53 -8.04 -14.48
CA ASP A 234 14.46 -9.45 -14.87
C ASP A 234 15.78 -10.11 -14.47
N ASP A 235 15.83 -10.55 -13.22
CA ASP A 235 17.03 -11.02 -12.55
C ASP A 235 16.87 -12.47 -12.07
N PRO A 236 17.88 -13.35 -12.18
CA PRO A 236 17.76 -14.74 -11.71
C PRO A 236 17.41 -14.87 -10.23
N GLU A 237 17.91 -13.96 -9.40
CA GLU A 237 17.67 -13.94 -7.97
C GLU A 237 16.32 -13.29 -7.66
N LEU A 238 16.01 -12.11 -8.20
CA LEU A 238 14.74 -11.40 -7.91
C LEU A 238 13.52 -11.96 -8.66
N GLY A 239 13.76 -12.69 -9.75
CA GLY A 239 12.73 -13.00 -10.73
C GLY A 239 12.47 -11.82 -11.67
N LYS A 240 11.31 -11.85 -12.32
CA LYS A 240 10.84 -10.78 -13.20
C LYS A 240 9.86 -9.89 -12.44
N ASP A 241 9.91 -8.59 -12.72
CA ASP A 241 8.91 -7.61 -12.28
C ASP A 241 7.48 -8.10 -12.59
N PRO A 242 6.65 -8.37 -11.57
CA PRO A 242 5.31 -8.92 -11.73
C PRO A 242 4.23 -7.85 -11.95
N GLN A 243 4.56 -6.55 -11.93
CA GLN A 243 3.56 -5.50 -12.02
C GLN A 243 2.80 -5.53 -13.36
N VAL A 244 1.50 -5.24 -13.28
CA VAL A 244 0.63 -5.08 -14.46
C VAL A 244 0.33 -3.61 -14.70
N GLY A 245 0.17 -3.24 -15.98
CA GLY A 245 -0.02 -1.85 -16.39
C GLY A 245 -1.33 -1.58 -17.13
N HIS A 246 -2.25 -2.54 -17.17
CA HIS A 246 -3.57 -2.41 -17.80
C HIS A 246 -4.62 -3.24 -17.05
N MET A 247 -5.87 -2.77 -16.99
CA MET A 247 -6.98 -3.45 -16.30
C MET A 247 -7.30 -4.85 -16.83
N ASP A 248 -7.06 -5.11 -18.11
CA ASP A 248 -7.21 -6.46 -18.70
C ASP A 248 -6.30 -7.51 -18.04
N ASP A 249 -5.18 -7.06 -17.46
CA ASP A 249 -4.19 -7.90 -16.78
C ASP A 249 -4.32 -7.83 -15.25
N TYR A 250 -5.38 -7.19 -14.71
CA TYR A 250 -5.57 -7.02 -13.27
C TYR A 250 -5.43 -8.35 -12.52
N ILE A 251 -4.64 -8.35 -11.45
CA ILE A 251 -4.37 -9.55 -10.65
C ILE A 251 -5.34 -9.58 -9.47
N ASP A 252 -6.31 -10.48 -9.55
CA ASP A 252 -7.21 -10.81 -8.43
C ASP A 252 -6.55 -11.86 -7.52
N THR A 253 -6.14 -11.44 -6.32
CA THR A 253 -5.43 -12.27 -5.34
C THR A 253 -5.78 -11.87 -3.91
N ALA A 254 -5.52 -12.75 -2.95
CA ALA A 254 -5.58 -12.41 -1.52
C ALA A 254 -4.19 -12.05 -0.95
N ASP A 255 -3.12 -12.39 -1.67
CA ASP A 255 -1.75 -12.07 -1.29
C ASP A 255 -1.50 -10.56 -1.47
N ASP A 256 -0.45 -10.04 -0.82
CA ASP A 256 -0.04 -8.63 -0.99
C ASP A 256 -1.22 -7.66 -0.79
N ASN A 257 -2.05 -7.92 0.23
CA ASN A 257 -3.25 -7.17 0.55
C ASN A 257 -4.25 -7.02 -0.62
N GLY A 258 -4.34 -7.98 -1.54
CA GLY A 258 -5.14 -7.80 -2.75
C GLY A 258 -4.34 -7.32 -3.95
N GLY A 259 -3.03 -7.59 -3.96
CA GLY A 259 -2.12 -7.19 -5.02
C GLY A 259 -1.87 -5.68 -5.07
N VAL A 260 -1.71 -5.01 -3.93
CA VAL A 260 -1.54 -3.55 -3.88
C VAL A 260 -0.27 -3.11 -4.65
N HIS A 261 0.84 -3.85 -4.51
CA HIS A 261 2.06 -3.57 -5.26
C HIS A 261 2.02 -4.17 -6.67
N LEU A 262 1.25 -5.23 -6.89
CA LEU A 262 1.09 -5.88 -8.20
C LEU A 262 0.28 -5.01 -9.17
N ASN A 263 -0.78 -4.39 -8.68
CA ASN A 263 -1.76 -3.66 -9.48
C ASN A 263 -1.50 -2.14 -9.51
N SER A 264 -0.61 -1.59 -8.67
CA SER A 264 -0.28 -0.15 -8.65
C SER A 264 0.37 0.35 -9.96
N GLY A 265 0.90 -0.57 -10.78
CA GLY A 265 1.37 -0.25 -12.14
C GLY A 265 0.29 0.34 -13.06
N ILE A 266 -0.99 -0.02 -12.87
CA ILE A 266 -2.12 0.49 -13.67
C ILE A 266 -2.29 2.01 -13.46
N PRO A 267 -2.54 2.51 -12.23
CA PRO A 267 -2.62 3.94 -11.97
C PRO A 267 -1.28 4.69 -12.13
N ASN A 268 -0.13 4.03 -11.91
CA ASN A 268 1.19 4.62 -12.20
C ASN A 268 1.34 4.98 -13.68
N LYS A 269 0.96 4.07 -14.56
CA LYS A 269 1.00 4.30 -16.01
C LYS A 269 -0.02 5.35 -16.45
N ALA A 270 -1.19 5.38 -15.83
CA ALA A 270 -2.16 6.47 -16.07
C ALA A 270 -1.57 7.84 -15.70
N PHE A 271 -0.89 7.96 -14.55
CA PHE A 271 -0.22 9.21 -14.18
C PHE A 271 0.89 9.59 -15.15
N HIS A 272 1.76 8.65 -15.53
CA HIS A 272 2.82 8.90 -16.51
C HIS A 272 2.24 9.46 -17.83
N LEU A 273 1.22 8.81 -18.38
CA LEU A 273 0.56 9.23 -19.61
C LEU A 273 -0.09 10.62 -19.46
N ALA A 274 -0.75 10.87 -18.33
CA ALA A 274 -1.34 12.17 -18.04
C ALA A 274 -0.28 13.26 -17.91
N ALA A 275 0.82 13.03 -17.18
CA ALA A 275 1.91 13.98 -16.99
C ALA A 275 2.57 14.37 -18.31
N VAL A 276 2.82 13.39 -19.19
CA VAL A 276 3.37 13.66 -20.53
C VAL A 276 2.38 14.44 -21.39
N ALA A 277 1.09 14.11 -21.34
CA ALA A 277 0.06 14.77 -22.14
C ALA A 277 -0.27 16.19 -21.67
N VAL A 278 -0.28 16.42 -20.35
CA VAL A 278 -0.44 17.75 -19.73
C VAL A 278 0.79 18.62 -20.03
N GLY A 279 1.98 18.02 -20.02
CA GLY A 279 3.25 18.72 -20.25
C GLY A 279 3.70 19.55 -19.05
N GLY A 280 4.79 20.30 -19.22
CA GLY A 280 5.43 21.03 -18.13
C GLY A 280 6.24 20.12 -17.20
N THR A 281 6.45 20.55 -15.95
CA THR A 281 6.98 19.69 -14.89
C THR A 281 5.87 18.77 -14.39
N SER A 282 6.23 17.57 -13.94
CA SER A 282 5.25 16.61 -13.41
C SER A 282 4.49 17.18 -12.21
N ILE A 283 5.18 17.83 -11.25
CA ILE A 283 4.55 18.36 -10.03
C ILE A 283 3.56 19.50 -10.31
N ALA A 284 3.91 20.47 -11.16
CA ALA A 284 3.04 21.61 -11.45
C ALA A 284 1.90 21.27 -12.43
N GLY A 285 2.11 20.26 -13.28
CA GLY A 285 1.12 19.74 -14.22
C GLY A 285 0.23 18.67 -13.58
N ALA A 286 0.40 17.41 -14.00
CA ALA A 286 -0.47 16.32 -13.54
C ALA A 286 -0.37 16.06 -12.02
N GLY A 287 0.78 16.31 -11.38
CA GLY A 287 0.96 16.17 -9.93
C GLY A 287 0.00 17.06 -9.14
N ARG A 288 -0.21 18.30 -9.60
CA ARG A 288 -1.20 19.20 -9.02
C ARG A 288 -2.63 18.67 -9.16
N ILE A 289 -2.97 18.10 -10.32
CA ILE A 289 -4.29 17.50 -10.57
C ILE A 289 -4.54 16.30 -9.64
N TRP A 290 -3.54 15.42 -9.49
CA TRP A 290 -3.61 14.28 -8.58
C TRP A 290 -3.73 14.73 -7.12
N TYR A 291 -2.99 15.76 -6.72
CA TYR A 291 -3.07 16.32 -5.37
C TYR A 291 -4.45 16.92 -5.09
N ASP A 292 -4.97 17.75 -6.00
CA ASP A 292 -6.29 18.38 -5.86
C ASP A 292 -7.41 17.32 -5.78
N ALA A 293 -7.30 16.21 -6.53
CA ALA A 293 -8.21 15.07 -6.42
C ALA A 293 -8.11 14.37 -5.07
N LEU A 294 -6.89 14.11 -4.58
CA LEU A 294 -6.64 13.45 -3.30
C LEU A 294 -7.19 14.25 -2.10
N VAL A 295 -7.05 15.58 -2.12
CA VAL A 295 -7.47 16.44 -1.00
C VAL A 295 -8.87 17.03 -1.16
N GLY A 296 -9.50 16.87 -2.32
CA GLY A 296 -10.80 17.47 -2.65
C GLY A 296 -11.99 16.92 -1.86
N GLY A 297 -11.83 15.75 -1.21
CA GLY A 297 -12.85 15.13 -0.37
C GLY A 297 -13.84 14.21 -1.10
N ASP A 298 -13.72 14.08 -2.42
CA ASP A 298 -14.56 13.21 -3.26
C ASP A 298 -14.02 11.78 -3.40
N VAL A 299 -12.80 11.51 -2.91
CA VAL A 299 -12.18 10.17 -2.91
C VAL A 299 -12.46 9.48 -1.58
N PRO A 300 -13.33 8.46 -1.53
CA PRO A 300 -13.54 7.67 -0.31
C PRO A 300 -12.34 6.78 -0.02
N ALA A 301 -12.21 6.36 1.25
CA ALA A 301 -11.12 5.50 1.70
C ALA A 301 -11.06 4.15 0.95
N ASP A 302 -12.19 3.61 0.52
CA ASP A 302 -12.31 2.36 -0.26
C ASP A 302 -12.43 2.60 -1.77
N ALA A 303 -11.95 3.75 -2.27
CA ALA A 303 -12.04 4.11 -3.68
C ALA A 303 -11.45 3.04 -4.62
N ASP A 304 -12.21 2.70 -5.65
CA ASP A 304 -11.72 1.93 -6.80
C ASP A 304 -10.99 2.85 -7.81
N PHE A 305 -10.31 2.26 -8.79
CA PHE A 305 -9.57 3.01 -9.80
C PHE A 305 -10.47 3.95 -10.60
N ALA A 306 -11.70 3.53 -10.93
CA ALA A 306 -12.63 4.35 -11.69
C ALA A 306 -13.12 5.59 -10.92
N THR A 307 -13.29 5.45 -9.59
CA THR A 307 -13.65 6.53 -8.67
C THR A 307 -12.53 7.55 -8.57
N PHE A 308 -11.30 7.10 -8.34
CA PHE A 308 -10.14 8.00 -8.30
C PHE A 308 -9.89 8.65 -9.67
N ALA A 309 -10.05 7.91 -10.76
CA ALA A 309 -9.98 8.44 -12.11
C ALA A 309 -11.02 9.54 -12.36
N ALA A 310 -12.26 9.39 -11.87
CA ALA A 310 -13.28 10.43 -11.96
C ALA A 310 -12.87 11.69 -11.19
N ALA A 311 -12.32 11.54 -9.99
CA ALA A 311 -11.84 12.65 -9.16
C ALA A 311 -10.71 13.43 -9.85
N THR A 312 -9.73 12.72 -10.43
CA THR A 312 -8.64 13.38 -11.19
C THR A 312 -9.16 14.11 -12.43
N VAL A 313 -10.11 13.55 -13.17
CA VAL A 313 -10.75 14.22 -14.31
C VAL A 313 -11.53 15.47 -13.87
N ALA A 314 -12.20 15.42 -12.73
CA ALA A 314 -12.93 16.56 -12.18
C ALA A 314 -11.97 17.69 -11.73
N ALA A 315 -10.82 17.34 -11.16
CA ALA A 315 -9.78 18.29 -10.75
C ALA A 315 -8.99 18.90 -11.93
N ALA A 316 -8.97 18.23 -13.09
CA ALA A 316 -8.06 18.55 -14.19
C ALA A 316 -8.34 19.86 -14.95
N GLY A 317 -9.50 20.49 -14.78
CA GLY A 317 -9.85 21.74 -15.47
C GLY A 317 -9.74 21.61 -17.00
N GLU A 318 -8.91 22.43 -17.62
CA GLU A 318 -8.69 22.38 -19.08
C GLU A 318 -7.99 21.10 -19.57
N HIS A 319 -7.34 20.36 -18.67
CA HIS A 319 -6.66 19.10 -18.97
C HIS A 319 -7.55 17.86 -18.84
N ALA A 320 -8.85 18.01 -18.57
CA ALA A 320 -9.77 16.89 -18.31
C ALA A 320 -9.79 15.83 -19.42
N ASP A 321 -9.65 16.23 -20.69
CA ASP A 321 -9.61 15.28 -21.80
C ASP A 321 -8.31 14.46 -21.84
N ALA A 322 -7.16 15.09 -21.55
CA ALA A 322 -5.87 14.41 -21.47
C ALA A 322 -5.83 13.40 -20.32
N VAL A 323 -6.32 13.79 -19.14
CA VAL A 323 -6.39 12.92 -17.96
C VAL A 323 -7.36 11.76 -18.20
N ARG A 324 -8.53 12.00 -18.79
CA ARG A 324 -9.49 10.94 -19.13
C ARG A 324 -8.90 9.93 -20.11
N GLU A 325 -8.19 10.42 -21.14
CA GLU A 325 -7.56 9.53 -22.12
C GLU A 325 -6.41 8.71 -21.52
N ALA A 326 -5.66 9.27 -20.57
CA ALA A 326 -4.61 8.54 -19.86
C ALA A 326 -5.17 7.35 -19.07
N TRP A 327 -6.30 7.54 -18.36
CA TRP A 327 -6.98 6.44 -17.66
C TRP A 327 -7.55 5.39 -18.63
N ARG A 328 -8.15 5.83 -19.75
CA ARG A 328 -8.68 4.91 -20.77
C ARG A 328 -7.60 4.04 -21.40
N GLN A 329 -6.39 4.57 -21.61
CA GLN A 329 -5.25 3.82 -22.14
C GLN A 329 -4.75 2.70 -21.21
N VAL A 330 -5.12 2.72 -19.93
CA VAL A 330 -4.85 1.64 -18.98
C VAL A 330 -6.10 0.80 -18.67
N GLY A 331 -7.18 0.99 -19.44
CA GLY A 331 -8.41 0.22 -19.31
C GLY A 331 -9.33 0.65 -18.17
N VAL A 332 -9.15 1.85 -17.61
CA VAL A 332 -10.01 2.41 -16.56
C VAL A 332 -10.92 3.47 -17.17
N GLU A 333 -12.23 3.27 -17.11
CA GLU A 333 -13.22 4.28 -17.54
C GLU A 333 -13.62 5.16 -16.34
N PRO A 334 -13.32 6.46 -16.33
CA PRO A 334 -13.61 7.32 -15.18
C PRO A 334 -15.10 7.37 -14.83
N GLY A 335 -15.43 7.08 -13.56
CA GLY A 335 -16.80 7.16 -13.03
C GLY A 335 -17.71 6.01 -13.43
N ALA A 336 -17.27 5.13 -14.33
CA ALA A 336 -17.87 3.82 -14.48
C ALA A 336 -17.25 2.94 -13.40
N SER A 337 -17.82 2.97 -12.18
CA SER A 337 -17.38 2.06 -11.12
C SER A 337 -17.24 0.68 -11.71
N ALA A 338 -16.07 0.08 -11.50
CA ALA A 338 -15.88 -1.30 -11.84
C ALA A 338 -16.73 -2.08 -10.84
N THR A 339 -18.03 -2.23 -11.13
CA THR A 339 -18.62 -3.53 -10.84
C THR A 339 -17.71 -4.47 -11.62
N PRO A 340 -17.00 -5.41 -10.96
CA PRO A 340 -16.09 -6.27 -11.69
C PRO A 340 -16.90 -6.85 -12.85
N SER A 341 -16.42 -6.62 -14.08
CA SER A 341 -16.85 -7.41 -15.21
C SER A 341 -16.47 -8.84 -14.82
N ALA A 342 -17.42 -9.54 -14.22
CA ALA A 342 -17.36 -10.95 -13.96
C ALA A 342 -17.21 -11.63 -15.31
N GLY A 343 -15.97 -11.75 -15.77
CA GLY A 343 -15.54 -12.87 -16.57
C GLY A 343 -15.75 -14.12 -15.72
N SER A 344 -17.00 -14.59 -15.67
CA SER A 344 -17.40 -15.97 -15.46
C SER A 344 -16.51 -16.79 -14.50
N THR A 345 -16.75 -16.70 -13.19
CA THR A 345 -16.75 -17.86 -12.29
C THR A 345 -17.68 -17.59 -11.10
N ASP A 346 -18.72 -18.42 -10.98
CA ASP A 346 -19.73 -18.55 -9.90
C ASP A 346 -19.90 -17.41 -8.89
N ARG A 347 -21.01 -16.68 -9.03
CA ARG A 347 -21.69 -16.14 -7.83
C ARG A 347 -22.12 -17.34 -6.99
N PRO A 348 -21.69 -17.47 -5.72
CA PRO A 348 -22.18 -18.54 -4.87
C PRO A 348 -23.70 -18.39 -4.74
N ALA A 349 -24.40 -19.45 -5.15
CA ALA A 349 -25.85 -19.59 -5.18
C ALA A 349 -26.22 -20.94 -4.57
N GLY A 350 -27.49 -21.10 -4.17
CA GLY A 350 -27.94 -22.30 -3.48
C GLY A 350 -27.63 -22.31 -1.97
N ARG A 351 -27.61 -23.50 -1.36
CA ARG A 351 -27.52 -23.62 0.10
C ARG A 351 -26.10 -23.70 0.60
N LEU A 352 -25.80 -22.83 1.57
CA LEU A 352 -24.62 -22.93 2.43
C LEU A 352 -25.01 -23.60 3.75
N ARG A 353 -24.26 -24.63 4.14
CA ARG A 353 -24.28 -25.17 5.51
C ARG A 353 -22.99 -24.83 6.23
N VAL A 354 -23.12 -24.20 7.39
CA VAL A 354 -22.02 -23.93 8.32
C VAL A 354 -22.17 -24.86 9.51
N GLU A 355 -21.14 -25.62 9.84
CA GLU A 355 -21.15 -26.57 10.95
C GLU A 355 -19.91 -26.41 11.82
N ARG A 356 -20.08 -26.50 13.14
CA ARG A 356 -18.99 -26.62 14.12
C ARG A 356 -19.19 -27.93 14.89
N SER A 357 -18.18 -28.78 14.90
CA SER A 357 -18.18 -30.05 15.63
C SER A 357 -16.94 -30.18 16.52
N GLY A 358 -16.99 -31.07 17.52
CA GLY A 358 -15.85 -31.35 18.42
C GLY A 358 -15.97 -30.69 19.80
N GLY A 359 -14.83 -30.35 20.39
CA GLY A 359 -14.75 -29.91 21.79
C GLY A 359 -14.95 -31.04 22.81
N PHE A 360 -14.65 -30.78 24.08
CA PHE A 360 -14.68 -31.77 25.18
C PHE A 360 -16.02 -32.51 25.35
N ALA A 361 -17.13 -31.90 24.91
CA ALA A 361 -18.48 -32.46 24.99
C ALA A 361 -18.96 -33.12 23.68
N GLY A 362 -18.16 -33.08 22.60
CA GLY A 362 -18.49 -33.65 21.28
C GLY A 362 -19.76 -33.08 20.64
N ARG A 363 -20.15 -31.84 20.97
CA ARG A 363 -21.40 -31.23 20.49
C ARG A 363 -21.22 -30.71 19.06
N THR A 364 -22.24 -30.91 18.24
CA THR A 364 -22.30 -30.36 16.88
C THR A 364 -23.35 -29.25 16.82
N GLU A 365 -22.98 -28.13 16.22
CA GLU A 365 -23.85 -27.00 15.94
C GLU A 365 -23.82 -26.72 14.44
N SER A 366 -24.97 -26.46 13.82
CA SER A 366 -25.05 -26.21 12.39
C SER A 366 -26.15 -25.23 12.04
N ALA A 367 -25.93 -24.45 10.99
CA ALA A 367 -26.89 -23.55 10.37
C ALA A 367 -26.89 -23.74 8.85
N GLU A 368 -28.06 -23.60 8.24
CA GLU A 368 -28.23 -23.59 6.78
C GLU A 368 -28.77 -22.24 6.33
N VAL A 369 -28.23 -21.72 5.24
CA VAL A 369 -28.54 -20.41 4.67
C VAL A 369 -28.81 -20.61 3.18
N ASP A 370 -29.91 -20.05 2.70
CA ASP A 370 -30.22 -19.98 1.28
C ASP A 370 -29.61 -18.70 0.71
N LEU A 371 -28.52 -18.83 -0.04
CA LEU A 371 -27.79 -17.68 -0.55
C LEU A 371 -28.59 -16.93 -1.62
N ASP A 372 -29.60 -17.56 -2.24
CA ASP A 372 -30.39 -16.94 -3.30
C ASP A 372 -31.21 -15.74 -2.81
N GLY A 373 -31.50 -15.67 -1.50
CA GLY A 373 -32.20 -14.56 -0.84
C GLY A 373 -31.30 -13.56 -0.12
N GLU A 374 -29.98 -13.79 -0.07
CA GLU A 374 -29.03 -12.97 0.69
C GLU A 374 -28.38 -11.88 -0.19
N ASP A 375 -27.93 -10.82 0.48
CA ASP A 375 -27.27 -9.67 -0.14
C ASP A 375 -25.84 -9.99 -0.65
N ASP A 376 -25.30 -9.06 -1.43
CA ASP A 376 -23.98 -9.20 -2.04
C ASP A 376 -22.85 -9.25 -0.98
N ASP A 377 -23.06 -8.68 0.21
CA ASP A 377 -22.10 -8.73 1.32
C ASP A 377 -21.95 -10.17 1.83
N VAL A 378 -23.07 -10.86 2.07
CA VAL A 378 -23.07 -12.28 2.49
C VAL A 378 -22.50 -13.17 1.39
N ARG A 379 -22.88 -12.95 0.12
CA ARG A 379 -22.35 -13.74 -1.00
C ARG A 379 -20.86 -13.53 -1.22
N GLY A 380 -20.37 -12.28 -1.07
CA GLY A 380 -18.95 -11.96 -1.10
C GLY A 380 -18.18 -12.62 0.04
N LEU A 381 -18.77 -12.66 1.24
CA LEU A 381 -18.18 -13.37 2.38
C LEU A 381 -18.07 -14.88 2.13
N VAL A 382 -19.09 -15.50 1.52
CA VAL A 382 -19.06 -16.93 1.15
C VAL A 382 -18.01 -17.20 0.08
N SER A 383 -17.91 -16.33 -0.93
CA SER A 383 -16.90 -16.48 -1.98
C SER A 383 -15.49 -16.51 -1.35
N ARG A 384 -15.16 -15.56 -0.47
CA ARG A 384 -13.87 -15.52 0.25
C ARG A 384 -13.66 -16.70 1.21
N ALA A 385 -14.70 -17.10 1.95
CA ALA A 385 -14.59 -18.11 3.00
C ALA A 385 -14.55 -19.55 2.47
N VAL A 386 -15.18 -19.82 1.33
CA VAL A 386 -15.41 -21.17 0.78
C VAL A 386 -14.73 -21.33 -0.58
N LEU A 387 -15.07 -20.49 -1.57
CA LEU A 387 -14.60 -20.64 -2.95
C LEU A 387 -13.13 -20.24 -3.13
N GLY A 388 -12.68 -19.21 -2.41
CA GLY A 388 -11.28 -18.74 -2.42
C GLY A 388 -10.35 -19.52 -1.49
N SER A 389 -10.84 -20.55 -0.78
CA SER A 389 -10.04 -21.26 0.21
C SER A 389 -9.28 -22.45 -0.40
N SER A 390 -7.95 -22.46 -0.25
CA SER A 390 -7.12 -23.65 -0.56
C SER A 390 -6.83 -24.40 0.73
N THR A 391 -7.54 -25.50 1.00
CA THR A 391 -7.32 -26.27 2.23
C THR A 391 -6.16 -27.24 2.09
N LYS A 392 -5.07 -27.04 2.84
CA LYS A 392 -4.14 -28.13 3.19
C LYS A 392 -4.75 -28.96 4.32
N ALA A 393 -5.08 -30.21 4.03
CA ALA A 393 -5.65 -31.15 5.00
C ALA A 393 -4.66 -31.41 6.15
N THR A 394 -5.00 -30.94 7.35
CA THR A 394 -4.29 -31.30 8.58
C THR A 394 -5.18 -32.22 9.42
N PRO A 395 -4.69 -33.36 9.95
CA PRO A 395 -5.51 -34.25 10.76
C PRO A 395 -6.01 -33.52 12.03
N PRO A 396 -7.31 -33.59 12.36
CA PRO A 396 -7.81 -33.00 13.59
C PRO A 396 -7.20 -33.71 14.81
N LYS A 397 -6.70 -32.92 15.78
CA LYS A 397 -6.29 -33.43 17.10
C LYS A 397 -7.54 -33.77 17.94
N PRO A 398 -7.44 -34.69 18.91
CA PRO A 398 -8.53 -34.97 19.86
C PRO A 398 -8.98 -33.70 20.59
N ASP A 399 -10.29 -33.59 20.86
CA ASP A 399 -10.94 -32.53 21.66
C ASP A 399 -10.98 -31.10 21.07
N MET A 400 -10.58 -30.88 19.80
CA MET A 400 -10.65 -29.55 19.16
C MET A 400 -11.98 -29.29 18.43
N PHE A 401 -12.37 -28.02 18.31
CA PHE A 401 -13.45 -27.62 17.41
C PHE A 401 -12.97 -27.59 15.96
N VAL A 402 -13.79 -28.15 15.07
CA VAL A 402 -13.60 -28.17 13.62
C VAL A 402 -14.83 -27.54 12.97
N TYR A 403 -14.59 -26.56 12.11
CA TYR A 403 -15.63 -25.91 11.32
C TYR A 403 -15.66 -26.53 9.93
N THR A 404 -16.86 -26.81 9.43
CA THR A 404 -17.11 -27.32 8.08
C THR A 404 -18.06 -26.36 7.38
N PHE A 405 -17.65 -25.88 6.21
CA PHE A 405 -18.46 -25.05 5.33
C PHE A 405 -18.77 -25.87 4.07
N THR A 406 -20.05 -26.10 3.79
CA THR A 406 -20.50 -26.87 2.64
C THR A 406 -21.40 -25.99 1.78
N LEU A 407 -20.99 -25.72 0.54
CA LEU A 407 -21.78 -25.01 -0.45
C LEU A 407 -22.24 -26.02 -1.51
N ASP A 408 -23.51 -25.94 -1.92
CA ASP A 408 -24.06 -26.79 -2.97
C ASP A 408 -23.17 -26.78 -4.23
N GLY A 409 -22.77 -27.96 -4.70
CA GLY A 409 -21.91 -28.09 -5.89
C GLY A 409 -20.41 -27.95 -5.65
N HIS A 410 -19.95 -27.69 -4.42
CA HIS A 410 -18.53 -27.54 -4.07
C HIS A 410 -18.07 -28.53 -3.01
N ASP A 411 -16.77 -28.81 -2.98
CA ASP A 411 -16.16 -29.65 -1.95
C ASP A 411 -16.23 -28.97 -0.57
N PRO A 412 -16.54 -29.70 0.52
CA PRO A 412 -16.61 -29.11 1.84
C PRO A 412 -15.26 -28.61 2.34
N VAL A 413 -15.23 -27.38 2.85
CA VAL A 413 -14.06 -26.74 3.45
C VAL A 413 -14.03 -27.06 4.94
N ARG A 414 -13.02 -27.80 5.41
CA ARG A 414 -12.89 -28.24 6.80
C ARG A 414 -11.67 -27.62 7.46
N VAL A 415 -11.88 -26.83 8.51
CA VAL A 415 -10.84 -26.01 9.14
C VAL A 415 -10.91 -26.12 10.66
N PRO A 416 -9.81 -26.49 11.35
CA PRO A 416 -9.72 -26.39 12.81
C PRO A 416 -9.87 -24.94 13.28
N GLU A 417 -10.48 -24.70 14.44
CA GLU A 417 -10.77 -23.36 14.95
C GLU A 417 -9.57 -22.38 14.94
N GLN A 418 -8.37 -22.87 15.27
CA GLN A 418 -7.14 -22.07 15.32
C GLN A 418 -6.63 -21.61 13.94
N LEU A 419 -7.15 -22.21 12.87
CA LEU A 419 -6.75 -21.96 11.49
C LEU A 419 -7.86 -21.30 10.68
N LEU A 420 -8.95 -20.87 11.32
CA LEU A 420 -9.99 -20.11 10.65
C LEU A 420 -9.40 -18.81 10.11
N SER A 421 -9.58 -18.58 8.81
CA SER A 421 -9.43 -17.23 8.27
C SER A 421 -10.45 -16.29 8.89
N GLU A 422 -10.21 -14.98 8.81
CA GLU A 422 -11.15 -13.98 9.30
C GLU A 422 -12.52 -14.10 8.65
N SER A 423 -12.56 -14.33 7.32
CA SER A 423 -13.81 -14.52 6.57
C SER A 423 -14.57 -15.77 7.04
N GLN A 424 -13.89 -16.88 7.32
CA GLN A 424 -14.50 -18.10 7.85
C GLN A 424 -15.00 -17.90 9.29
N ALA A 425 -14.24 -17.21 10.14
CA ALA A 425 -14.65 -16.89 11.50
C ALA A 425 -15.84 -15.92 11.54
N GLN A 426 -15.91 -14.97 10.60
CA GLN A 426 -17.04 -14.06 10.44
C GLN A 426 -18.28 -14.80 9.96
N LEU A 427 -18.15 -15.67 8.95
CA LEU A 427 -19.24 -16.50 8.44
C LEU A 427 -19.78 -17.44 9.53
N ALA A 428 -18.90 -18.06 10.31
CA ALA A 428 -19.27 -18.89 11.45
C ALA A 428 -20.01 -18.09 12.54
N ARG A 429 -19.50 -16.92 12.94
CA ARG A 429 -20.16 -16.05 13.94
C ARG A 429 -21.50 -15.52 13.46
N ARG A 430 -21.64 -15.32 12.14
CA ARG A 430 -22.86 -14.78 11.53
C ARG A 430 -24.01 -15.78 11.58
N PHE A 431 -23.71 -17.07 11.38
CA PHE A 431 -24.75 -18.10 11.19
C PHE A 431 -24.86 -19.11 12.33
N LEU A 432 -23.79 -19.38 13.08
CA LEU A 432 -23.85 -20.19 14.30
C LEU A 432 -24.25 -19.30 15.49
N ARG A 433 -25.16 -19.77 16.34
CA ARG A 433 -25.71 -18.96 17.43
C ARG A 433 -24.76 -18.98 18.64
N PRO A 434 -24.56 -17.85 19.35
CA PRO A 434 -23.96 -17.91 20.67
C PRO A 434 -24.96 -18.53 21.67
N GLY A 435 -24.83 -19.84 21.91
CA GLY A 435 -25.38 -20.57 23.07
C GLY A 435 -26.89 -20.47 23.29
N SER A 436 -27.64 -21.51 22.90
CA SER A 436 -28.95 -21.84 23.49
C SER A 436 -28.81 -22.78 24.67
#